data_AF-A0A0N9HRU6-F1
#
_entry.id   AF-A0A0N9HRU6-F1
#
_cell.length_a   1.000
_cell.length_b   1.000
_cell.length_c   1.000
_cell.angle_alpha   90.00
_cell.angle_beta   90.00
_cell.angle_gamma   90.00
#
_symmetry.space_group_name_H-M   'P 1'
#
loop_
_entity.id
_entity.type
_entity.pdbx_description
1 polymer ?
#
loop_
_entity_poly.entity_id
_entity_poly.type
_entity_poly.pdbx_seq_one_letter_code
_entity_poly.pdbx_strand_id
1 'polypeptide(L)'
;MSFVRMVGYQLHTHPDGVAVTDLSASVTLGDGTVVVMPAPFVHIGHRLGVCPAIEPSGDTGIVFDLSRWAPVYLDGEAQTMFPFHITGQGVAATIARAFHADPATSWSDPRERVETWLRSHGPDLGLHF
;
A
#
# COMPACT_ATOMS: atom_id res chain seq x y z
N MET A 1 -6.15 -25.24 -11.04
CA MET A 1 -5.77 -23.83 -10.86
C MET A 1 -7.05 -23.00 -10.95
N SER A 2 -7.43 -22.38 -9.84
CA SER A 2 -8.63 -21.54 -9.69
C SER A 2 -8.23 -20.07 -9.62
N PHE A 3 -9.11 -19.21 -10.10
CA PHE A 3 -8.92 -17.76 -10.10
C PHE A 3 -10.21 -17.08 -9.68
N VAL A 4 -10.11 -16.17 -8.72
CA VAL A 4 -11.24 -15.36 -8.25
C VAL A 4 -10.90 -13.89 -8.47
N ARG A 5 -11.76 -13.17 -9.17
CA ARG A 5 -11.65 -11.71 -9.34
C ARG A 5 -12.85 -11.02 -8.72
N MET A 6 -12.60 -10.25 -7.68
CA MET A 6 -13.52 -9.27 -7.16
C MET A 6 -13.26 -7.95 -7.87
N VAL A 7 -14.34 -7.28 -8.30
CA VAL A 7 -14.28 -5.97 -8.93
C VAL A 7 -14.95 -4.97 -8.00
N GLY A 8 -14.29 -3.86 -7.75
CA GLY A 8 -14.79 -2.77 -6.93
C GLY A 8 -13.89 -1.55 -7.11
N TYR A 9 -14.39 -0.40 -6.68
CA TYR A 9 -13.69 0.87 -6.75
C TYR A 9 -14.04 1.66 -5.50
N GLN A 10 -13.16 2.58 -5.10
CA GLN A 10 -13.44 3.56 -4.05
C GLN A 10 -13.81 4.89 -4.67
N LEU A 11 -14.83 5.53 -4.11
CA LEU A 11 -15.25 6.88 -4.45
C LEU A 11 -14.86 7.82 -3.31
N HIS A 12 -14.04 8.80 -3.62
CA HIS A 12 -13.69 9.89 -2.72
C HIS A 12 -14.36 11.16 -3.20
N THR A 13 -15.22 11.72 -2.35
CA THR A 13 -15.84 13.02 -2.59
C THR A 13 -15.01 14.11 -1.92
N HIS A 14 -14.59 15.09 -2.71
CA HIS A 14 -13.87 16.28 -2.28
C HIS A 14 -14.64 17.53 -2.71
N PRO A 15 -14.39 18.71 -2.12
CA PRO A 15 -15.02 19.96 -2.55
C PRO A 15 -14.85 20.25 -4.05
N ASP A 16 -13.74 19.78 -4.64
CA ASP A 16 -13.38 20.03 -6.04
C ASP A 16 -13.82 18.92 -7.01
N GLY A 17 -14.46 17.84 -6.52
CA GLY A 17 -14.98 16.77 -7.38
C GLY A 17 -15.00 15.37 -6.74
N VAL A 18 -15.21 14.36 -7.59
CA VAL A 18 -15.17 12.94 -7.23
C VAL A 18 -13.91 12.31 -7.79
N ALA A 19 -13.08 11.74 -6.93
CA ALA A 19 -11.96 10.89 -7.33
C ALA A 19 -12.38 9.42 -7.24
N VAL A 20 -12.13 8.66 -8.30
CA VAL A 20 -12.30 7.21 -8.33
C VAL A 20 -10.91 6.57 -8.30
N THR A 21 -10.69 5.63 -7.40
CA THR A 21 -9.42 4.89 -7.31
C THR A 21 -9.71 3.40 -7.10
N ASP A 22 -8.88 2.56 -7.71
CA ASP A 22 -9.04 1.11 -7.75
C ASP A 22 -7.72 0.38 -7.43
N LEU A 23 -7.13 0.68 -6.26
CA LEU A 23 -5.99 -0.09 -5.77
C LEU A 23 -6.38 -1.56 -5.67
N SER A 24 -5.69 -2.41 -6.42
CA SER A 24 -5.95 -3.85 -6.49
C SER A 24 -4.83 -4.63 -5.82
N ALA A 25 -5.20 -5.62 -5.02
CA ALA A 25 -4.30 -6.59 -4.42
C ALA A 25 -4.46 -7.95 -5.13
N SER A 26 -3.34 -8.67 -5.24
CA SER A 26 -3.29 -10.04 -5.71
C SER A 26 -2.70 -10.90 -4.60
N VAL A 27 -3.46 -11.88 -4.12
CA VAL A 27 -3.06 -12.79 -3.05
C VAL A 27 -3.14 -14.22 -3.58
N THR A 28 -2.09 -15.00 -3.35
CA THR A 28 -2.08 -16.44 -3.65
C THR A 28 -2.33 -17.22 -2.36
N LEU A 29 -3.40 -18.01 -2.33
CA LEU A 29 -3.77 -18.88 -1.21
C LEU A 29 -2.87 -20.12 -1.16
N GLY A 30 -2.91 -20.86 -0.05
CA GLY A 30 -2.08 -22.06 0.15
C GLY A 30 -2.34 -23.18 -0.86
N ASP A 31 -3.54 -23.25 -1.42
CA ASP A 31 -3.93 -24.19 -2.48
C ASP A 31 -3.50 -23.75 -3.90
N GLY A 32 -2.85 -22.58 -4.02
CA GLY A 32 -2.44 -21.98 -5.28
C GLY A 32 -3.52 -21.16 -5.99
N THR A 33 -4.71 -21.00 -5.40
CA THR A 33 -5.74 -20.09 -5.92
C THR A 33 -5.26 -18.65 -5.84
N VAL A 34 -5.36 -17.92 -6.95
CA VAL A 34 -5.06 -16.47 -6.98
C VAL A 34 -6.36 -15.69 -6.85
N VAL A 35 -6.41 -14.84 -5.83
CA VAL A 35 -7.53 -13.93 -5.57
C VAL A 35 -7.07 -12.50 -5.88
N VAL A 36 -7.76 -11.86 -6.82
CA VAL A 36 -7.58 -10.44 -7.13
C VAL A 36 -8.76 -9.66 -6.59
N MET A 37 -8.48 -8.61 -5.82
CA MET A 37 -9.53 -7.84 -5.15
C MET A 37 -9.15 -6.37 -4.94
N PRO A 38 -10.13 -5.47 -4.76
CA PRO A 38 -9.85 -4.13 -4.29
C PRO A 38 -9.16 -4.17 -2.92
N ALA A 39 -8.00 -3.54 -2.83
CA ALA A 39 -7.26 -3.37 -1.59
C ALA A 39 -7.93 -2.26 -0.76
N PRO A 40 -8.20 -2.48 0.54
CA PRO A 40 -8.58 -1.38 1.41
C PRO A 40 -7.38 -0.46 1.61
N PHE A 41 -7.58 0.84 1.59
CA PHE A 41 -6.54 1.80 1.95
C PHE A 41 -7.16 3.04 2.59
N VAL A 42 -6.32 3.82 3.25
CA VAL A 42 -6.69 5.10 3.89
C VAL A 42 -5.92 6.21 3.20
N HIS A 43 -6.64 7.22 2.72
CA HIS A 43 -6.04 8.39 2.08
C HIS A 43 -5.20 9.23 3.05
N ILE A 44 -4.11 9.76 2.53
CA ILE A 44 -3.23 10.76 3.12
C ILE A 44 -3.18 11.93 2.13
N GLY A 45 -4.23 12.75 2.15
CA GLY A 45 -4.40 13.79 1.13
C GLY A 45 -4.78 13.20 -0.24
N HIS A 46 -4.39 13.89 -1.31
CA HIS A 46 -4.88 13.58 -2.66
C HIS A 46 -4.17 12.41 -3.33
N ARG A 47 -2.84 12.30 -3.18
CA ARG A 47 -2.00 11.37 -3.97
C ARG A 47 -1.34 10.27 -3.15
N LEU A 48 -1.58 10.23 -1.85
CA LEU A 48 -0.94 9.28 -0.95
C LEU A 48 -1.99 8.55 -0.14
N GLY A 49 -1.60 7.38 0.36
CA GLY A 49 -2.39 6.62 1.31
C GLY A 49 -1.56 5.58 2.03
N VAL A 50 -2.22 4.75 2.81
CA VAL A 50 -1.65 3.54 3.41
C VAL A 50 -2.62 2.38 3.27
N CYS A 51 -2.09 1.22 2.90
CA CYS A 51 -2.83 -0.05 2.75
C CYS A 51 -2.38 -1.01 3.87
N PRO A 52 -3.27 -1.70 4.58
CA PRO A 52 -2.85 -2.73 5.52
C PRO A 52 -2.24 -3.91 4.76
N ALA A 53 -1.45 -4.73 5.45
CA ALA A 53 -0.96 -5.97 4.87
C ALA A 53 -2.13 -6.91 4.56
N ILE A 54 -2.08 -7.52 3.38
CA ILE A 54 -3.12 -8.42 2.87
C ILE A 54 -2.46 -9.77 2.65
N GLU A 55 -2.82 -10.75 3.47
CA GLU A 55 -2.11 -12.04 3.51
C GLU A 55 -3.08 -13.22 3.33
N PRO A 56 -2.61 -14.34 2.77
CA PRO A 56 -3.41 -15.54 2.72
C PRO A 56 -3.62 -16.11 4.12
N SER A 57 -4.84 -16.55 4.40
CA SER A 57 -5.21 -17.30 5.60
C SER A 57 -5.42 -18.75 5.21
N GLY A 58 -4.31 -19.48 5.07
CA GLY A 58 -4.30 -20.87 4.59
C GLY A 58 -4.87 -20.98 3.17
N ASP A 59 -5.74 -21.96 2.98
CA ASP A 59 -6.29 -22.31 1.67
C ASP A 59 -7.61 -21.61 1.34
N THR A 60 -8.22 -20.90 2.31
CA THR A 60 -9.65 -20.55 2.23
C THR A 60 -9.96 -19.07 2.32
N GLY A 61 -9.01 -18.23 2.73
CA GLY A 61 -9.32 -16.85 3.04
C GLY A 61 -8.17 -15.89 2.93
N ILE A 62 -8.50 -14.63 3.12
CA ILE A 62 -7.57 -13.49 3.14
C ILE A 62 -7.75 -12.79 4.49
N VAL A 63 -6.64 -12.40 5.10
CA VAL A 63 -6.62 -11.60 6.34
C VAL A 63 -6.03 -10.23 6.03
N PHE A 64 -6.69 -9.21 6.56
CA PHE A 64 -6.16 -7.85 6.63
C PHE A 64 -5.45 -7.69 7.98
N ASP A 65 -4.13 -7.65 7.96
CA ASP A 65 -3.35 -7.39 9.17
C ASP A 65 -3.22 -5.88 9.39
N LEU A 66 -4.09 -5.34 10.25
CA LEU A 66 -4.14 -3.93 10.59
C LEU A 66 -2.99 -3.48 11.51
N SER A 67 -2.06 -4.36 11.89
CA SER A 67 -0.85 -3.97 12.60
C SER A 67 0.26 -3.51 11.65
N ARG A 68 0.22 -3.94 10.38
CA ARG A 68 1.24 -3.73 9.36
C ARG A 68 0.66 -2.98 8.17
N TRP A 69 1.33 -1.91 7.73
CA TRP A 69 0.82 -0.98 6.72
C TRP A 69 1.89 -0.64 5.69
N ALA A 70 1.54 -0.63 4.41
CA ALA A 70 2.39 -0.18 3.33
C ALA A 70 1.95 1.23 2.86
N PRO A 71 2.88 2.19 2.74
CA PRO A 71 2.67 3.42 2.00
C PRO A 71 2.20 3.14 0.57
N VAL A 72 1.23 3.90 0.09
CA VAL A 72 0.75 3.85 -1.29
C VAL A 72 0.73 5.23 -1.92
N TYR A 73 0.97 5.25 -3.22
CA TYR A 73 0.84 6.41 -4.08
C TYR A 73 -0.28 6.19 -5.08
N LEU A 74 -1.14 7.19 -5.24
CA LEU A 74 -2.43 7.14 -5.88
C LEU A 74 -2.57 8.36 -6.81
N ASP A 75 -2.09 8.27 -8.05
CA ASP A 75 -2.11 9.40 -8.98
C ASP A 75 -2.76 9.01 -10.31
N GLY A 76 -4.09 8.99 -10.30
CA GLY A 76 -4.89 8.56 -11.44
C GLY A 76 -4.57 7.11 -11.80
N GLU A 77 -4.00 6.90 -12.99
CA GLU A 77 -3.61 5.58 -13.49
C GLU A 77 -2.32 5.04 -12.86
N ALA A 78 -1.48 5.90 -12.27
CA ALA A 78 -0.25 5.48 -11.62
C ALA A 78 -0.52 5.15 -10.15
N GLN A 79 -0.59 3.86 -9.86
CA GLN A 79 -0.74 3.35 -8.50
C GLN A 79 0.45 2.48 -8.15
N THR A 80 1.06 2.73 -7.01
CA THR A 80 2.13 1.87 -6.51
C THR A 80 2.11 1.80 -5.00
N MET A 81 2.67 0.71 -4.49
CA MET A 81 2.73 0.41 -3.07
C MET A 81 4.17 0.11 -2.70
N PHE A 82 4.55 0.49 -1.48
CA PHE A 82 5.85 0.11 -0.96
C PHE A 82 6.01 -1.41 -0.93
N PRO A 83 7.21 -1.92 -1.22
CA PRO A 83 7.50 -3.36 -1.18
C PRO A 83 7.70 -3.89 0.26
N PHE A 84 7.44 -3.06 1.27
CA PHE A 84 7.62 -3.34 2.69
C PHE A 84 6.39 -2.90 3.48
N HIS A 85 6.04 -3.66 4.51
CA HIS A 85 5.04 -3.26 5.48
C HIS A 85 5.70 -2.73 6.74
N ILE A 86 5.13 -1.67 7.29
CA ILE A 86 5.60 -0.93 8.45
C ILE A 86 4.61 -1.14 9.59
N THR A 87 5.13 -1.37 10.79
CA THR A 87 4.27 -1.50 11.98
C THR A 87 3.67 -0.15 12.35
N GLY A 88 2.35 -0.10 12.46
CA GLY A 88 1.60 1.09 12.82
C GLY A 88 1.25 2.00 11.64
N GLN A 89 -0.04 2.28 11.49
CA GLN A 89 -0.59 3.12 10.43
C GLN A 89 0.03 4.53 10.40
N GLY A 90 0.21 5.15 11.57
CA GLY A 90 0.74 6.50 11.68
C GLY A 90 2.19 6.63 11.19
N VAL A 91 3.03 5.62 11.49
CA VAL A 91 4.43 5.59 11.04
C VAL A 91 4.49 5.41 9.53
N ALA A 92 3.69 4.48 8.98
CA ALA A 92 3.57 4.31 7.53
C ALA A 92 3.10 5.60 6.84
N ALA A 93 2.17 6.34 7.44
CA ALA A 93 1.71 7.61 6.90
C ALA A 93 2.79 8.71 6.91
N THR A 94 3.59 8.76 7.98
CA THR A 94 4.74 9.67 8.07
C THR A 94 5.79 9.35 7.01
N ILE A 95 6.10 8.07 6.82
CA ILE A 95 7.02 7.60 5.78
C ILE A 95 6.51 7.94 4.38
N ALA A 96 5.22 7.71 4.10
CA ALA A 96 4.62 8.04 2.81
C ALA A 96 4.85 9.51 2.43
N ARG A 97 4.62 10.42 3.39
CA ARG A 97 4.83 11.86 3.19
C ARG A 97 6.31 12.20 3.01
N ALA A 98 7.18 11.66 3.86
CA ALA A 98 8.62 11.94 3.83
C ALA A 98 9.26 11.45 2.52
N PHE A 99 8.93 10.23 2.09
CA PHE A 99 9.41 9.68 0.82
C PHE A 99 8.91 10.49 -0.36
N HIS A 100 7.61 10.81 -0.41
CA HIS A 100 7.07 11.63 -1.51
C HIS A 100 7.67 13.04 -1.59
N ALA A 101 8.10 13.61 -0.47
CA ALA A 101 8.72 14.93 -0.41
C ALA A 101 10.23 14.92 -0.72
N ASP A 102 10.89 13.76 -0.71
CA ASP A 102 12.32 13.65 -0.94
C ASP A 102 12.64 13.64 -2.45
N PRO A 103 13.30 14.68 -2.99
CA PRO A 103 13.61 14.76 -4.42
C PRO A 103 14.62 13.70 -4.90
N ALA A 104 15.30 13.01 -3.98
CA ALA A 104 16.24 11.94 -4.31
C ALA A 104 15.57 10.57 -4.51
N THR A 105 14.25 10.48 -4.31
CA THR A 105 13.50 9.22 -4.40
C THR A 105 12.41 9.26 -5.46
N SER A 106 12.02 8.08 -5.92
CA SER A 106 10.88 7.87 -6.81
C SER A 106 10.03 6.71 -6.31
N TRP A 107 8.72 6.83 -6.49
CA TRP A 107 7.77 5.74 -6.24
C TRP A 107 7.96 4.55 -7.20
N SER A 108 8.72 4.74 -8.28
CA SER A 108 9.18 3.67 -9.19
C SER A 108 10.56 3.12 -8.83
N ASP A 109 11.18 3.56 -7.72
CA ASP A 109 12.49 3.06 -7.33
C ASP A 109 12.45 1.55 -7.06
N PRO A 110 13.52 0.82 -7.41
CA PRO A 110 13.60 -0.60 -7.10
C PRO A 110 13.65 -0.82 -5.58
N ARG A 111 13.24 -2.02 -5.17
CA ARG A 111 13.13 -2.42 -3.76
C ARG A 111 14.36 -2.05 -2.93
N GLU A 112 15.55 -2.26 -3.47
CA GLU A 112 16.83 -2.04 -2.79
C GLU A 112 17.06 -0.55 -2.50
N ARG A 113 16.62 0.35 -3.38
CA ARG A 113 16.73 1.80 -3.17
C ARG A 113 15.74 2.27 -2.11
N VAL A 114 14.51 1.78 -2.16
CA VAL A 114 13.52 2.04 -1.11
C VAL A 114 14.02 1.55 0.25
N GLU A 115 14.60 0.35 0.31
CA GLU A 115 15.19 -0.19 1.53
C GLU A 115 16.34 0.66 2.05
N THR A 116 17.24 1.08 1.16
CA THR A 116 18.37 1.94 1.51
C THR A 116 17.89 3.26 2.11
N TRP A 117 16.88 3.87 1.49
CA TRP A 117 16.28 5.10 1.99
C TRP A 117 15.58 4.91 3.35
N LEU A 118 14.87 3.79 3.52
CA LEU A 118 14.23 3.45 4.80
C LEU A 118 15.28 3.25 5.90
N ARG A 119 16.42 2.63 5.60
CA ARG A 119 17.50 2.45 6.59
C ARG A 119 18.14 3.78 6.99
N SER A 120 18.28 4.73 6.05
CA SER A 120 18.92 6.02 6.33
C SER A 120 18.01 7.01 7.06
N HIS A 121 16.71 7.05 6.74
CA HIS A 121 15.76 8.02 7.30
C HIS A 121 14.81 7.41 8.34
N GLY A 122 14.66 6.09 8.33
CA GLY A 122 13.71 5.37 9.18
C GLY A 122 13.84 5.69 10.67
N PRO A 123 15.06 5.72 11.26
CA PRO A 123 15.22 6.05 12.68
C PRO A 123 14.60 7.39 13.07
N ASP A 124 14.73 8.41 12.22
CA ASP A 124 14.17 9.75 12.45
C ASP A 124 12.65 9.78 12.26
N LEU A 125 12.11 8.82 11.49
CA LEU A 125 10.68 8.68 11.20
C LEU A 125 9.97 7.71 12.15
N GLY A 126 10.67 7.20 13.17
CA GLY A 126 10.11 6.27 14.17
C GLY A 126 10.15 4.80 13.77
N LEU A 127 10.95 4.42 12.77
CA LEU A 127 11.28 3.02 12.51
C LEU A 127 12.41 2.55 13.43
N HIS A 128 12.20 1.37 14.01
CA HIS A 128 13.22 0.62 14.73
C HIS A 128 13.45 -0.68 13.94
N PHE A 129 14.63 -0.82 13.34
CA PHE A 129 15.04 -2.01 12.60
C PHE A 129 15.60 -3.09 13.53
#